data_AF-A0A378P298-F1
#
_entry.id   AF-A0A378P298-F1
#
_cell.length_a   1.000
_cell.length_b   1.000
_cell.length_c   1.000
_cell.angle_alpha   90.00
_cell.angle_beta   90.00
_cell.angle_gamma   90.00
#
_symmetry.space_group_name_H-M   'P 1'
#
loop_
_entity.id
_entity.type
_entity.pdbx_description
1 polymer ?
#
loop_
_entity_poly.entity_id
_entity_poly.type
_entity_poly.pdbx_seq_one_letter_code
_entity_poly.pdbx_strand_id
1 'polypeptide(L)'
;MGERALFIEHPTDRSNAVKVNQVSSFSLPWADPQKIPYTIMGPYLKPLFDRAFIDGLHDPSKRPTADEWESALVKTVDLIQPCQNKDCDQKWYVFNGKTKPVCPYCGTPYKGKLPILNLYSSRKAGTFRPDDHRLMVWSGQSLYAWHVNRLIAPNERTTDEQKKRVGYFVFHNDQWWLVNEGLSGLISLPDRKTVGIGEKLLLEDNTQFILSSEDGGRLVVVQLVVN
;
A
#
# COMPACT_ATOMS: atom_id res chain seq x y z
N MET A 1 -9.47 26.88 9.38
CA MET A 1 -10.02 26.66 10.74
C MET A 1 -9.85 27.95 11.53
N GLY A 2 -10.39 28.03 12.74
CA GLY A 2 -10.19 29.21 13.60
C GLY A 2 -8.71 29.43 13.95
N GLU A 3 -8.34 30.66 14.30
CA GLU A 3 -6.98 31.05 14.66
C GLU A 3 -6.38 30.21 15.80
N ARG A 4 -7.22 29.72 16.71
CA ARG A 4 -6.83 28.90 17.87
C ARG A 4 -7.10 27.39 17.69
N ALA A 5 -7.30 26.94 16.46
CA ALA A 5 -7.43 25.51 16.19
C ALA A 5 -6.14 24.76 16.57
N LEU A 6 -6.29 23.56 17.13
CA LEU A 6 -5.17 22.73 17.57
C LEU A 6 -5.43 21.29 17.14
N PHE A 7 -4.38 20.57 16.75
CA PHE A 7 -4.47 19.18 16.36
C PHE A 7 -4.23 18.24 17.55
N ILE A 8 -5.20 17.37 17.83
CA ILE A 8 -5.20 16.48 19.00
C ILE A 8 -4.06 15.44 19.00
N GLU A 9 -3.50 15.13 17.83
CA GLU A 9 -2.36 14.22 17.66
C GLU A 9 -1.08 14.94 17.21
N HIS A 10 -0.98 16.25 17.42
CA HIS A 10 0.19 17.01 17.03
C HIS A 10 1.47 16.43 17.70
N PRO A 11 2.58 16.24 16.95
CA PRO A 11 3.75 15.52 17.44
C PRO A 11 4.43 16.21 18.63
N THR A 12 4.53 17.55 18.60
CA THR A 12 5.22 18.37 19.61
C THR A 12 4.30 19.21 20.49
N ASP A 13 3.27 19.87 19.94
CA ASP A 13 2.24 20.56 20.73
C ASP A 13 1.25 19.58 21.38
N ARG A 14 1.16 19.60 22.70
CA ARG A 14 0.26 18.73 23.50
C ARG A 14 -0.87 19.49 24.18
N SER A 15 -1.05 20.78 23.87
CA SER A 15 -2.06 21.64 24.49
C SER A 15 -3.50 21.14 24.27
N ASN A 16 -3.75 20.43 23.16
CA ASN A 16 -5.02 19.76 22.84
C ASN A 16 -4.91 18.23 22.81
N ALA A 17 -3.90 17.64 23.46
CA ALA A 17 -3.74 16.19 23.46
C ALA A 17 -4.93 15.47 24.12
N VAL A 18 -5.30 14.32 23.57
CA VAL A 18 -6.37 13.49 24.13
C VAL A 18 -6.01 13.06 25.56
N LYS A 19 -6.92 13.33 26.50
CA LYS A 19 -6.83 12.89 27.89
C LYS A 19 -7.51 11.53 28.03
N VAL A 20 -6.73 10.46 27.98
CA VAL A 20 -7.26 9.07 27.95
C VAL A 20 -8.17 8.75 29.14
N ASN A 21 -7.92 9.34 30.32
CA ASN A 21 -8.77 9.19 31.50
C ASN A 21 -10.14 9.90 31.40
N GLN A 22 -10.36 10.70 30.36
CA GLN A 22 -11.64 11.37 30.05
C GLN A 22 -12.35 10.72 28.85
N VAL A 23 -11.77 9.69 28.26
CA VAL A 23 -12.34 8.93 27.16
C VAL A 23 -13.21 7.81 27.72
N SER A 24 -14.39 7.60 27.12
CA SER A 24 -15.26 6.47 27.45
C SER A 24 -14.53 5.14 27.25
N SER A 25 -14.69 4.19 28.18
CA SER A 25 -14.11 2.85 28.05
C SER A 25 -14.57 2.13 26.78
N PHE A 26 -15.78 2.44 26.26
CA PHE A 26 -16.31 1.90 25.01
C PHE A 26 -15.60 2.42 23.76
N SER A 27 -14.90 3.56 23.86
CA SER A 27 -14.15 4.16 22.74
C SER A 27 -12.69 3.72 22.72
N LEU A 28 -12.21 3.03 23.75
CA LEU A 28 -10.84 2.51 23.81
C LEU A 28 -10.74 1.15 23.09
N PRO A 29 -9.62 0.86 22.42
CA PRO A 29 -8.41 1.69 22.28
C PRO A 29 -8.48 2.74 21.15
N TRP A 30 -9.56 2.80 20.38
CA TRP A 30 -9.68 3.62 19.15
C TRP A 30 -9.48 5.11 19.35
N ALA A 31 -9.93 5.63 20.50
CA ALA A 31 -9.79 7.04 20.85
C ALA A 31 -8.48 7.36 21.61
N ASP A 32 -7.53 6.42 21.72
CA ASP A 32 -6.21 6.65 22.31
C ASP A 32 -5.12 6.76 21.23
N PRO A 33 -4.67 8.00 20.88
CA PRO A 33 -3.59 8.21 19.92
C PRO A 33 -2.24 7.61 20.32
N GLN A 34 -2.03 7.28 21.60
CA GLN A 34 -0.80 6.59 22.02
C GLN A 34 -0.80 5.11 21.62
N LYS A 35 -1.98 4.52 21.40
CA LYS A 35 -2.15 3.15 20.93
C LYS A 35 -2.38 3.10 19.44
N ILE A 36 -3.25 3.96 18.91
CA ILE A 36 -3.70 3.95 17.53
C ILE A 36 -3.52 5.36 16.94
N PRO A 37 -2.27 5.83 16.73
CA PRO A 37 -2.04 7.15 16.15
C PRO A 37 -2.38 7.18 14.65
N TYR A 38 -2.68 8.36 14.11
CA TYR A 38 -2.86 8.55 12.65
C TYR A 38 -1.66 8.06 11.82
N THR A 39 -0.46 8.02 12.42
CA THR A 39 0.77 7.54 11.76
C THR A 39 0.73 6.07 11.33
N ILE A 40 -0.20 5.26 11.87
CA ILE A 40 -0.38 3.87 11.41
C ILE A 40 -1.00 3.78 10.01
N MET A 41 -1.52 4.89 9.47
CA MET A 41 -2.06 4.99 8.10
C MET A 41 -0.98 4.93 7.01
N GLY A 42 0.28 4.68 7.39
CA GLY A 42 1.35 4.39 6.46
C GLY A 42 1.94 5.61 5.76
N PRO A 43 2.84 5.38 4.78
CA PRO A 43 3.69 6.41 4.21
C PRO A 43 2.95 7.39 3.29
N TYR A 44 1.78 7.04 2.77
CA TYR A 44 1.05 7.88 1.81
C TYR A 44 0.05 8.82 2.47
N LEU A 45 -0.71 8.34 3.46
CA LEU A 45 -1.70 9.18 4.15
C LEU A 45 -1.08 10.05 5.24
N LYS A 46 -0.07 9.55 5.98
CA LYS A 46 0.54 10.33 7.09
C LYS A 46 1.00 11.73 6.64
N PRO A 47 1.74 11.91 5.53
CA PRO A 47 2.16 13.25 5.10
C PRO A 47 0.97 14.18 4.76
N LEU A 48 -0.17 13.62 4.33
CA LEU A 48 -1.38 14.40 4.06
C LEU A 48 -2.05 14.84 5.35
N PHE A 49 -2.08 13.99 6.38
CA PHE A 49 -2.52 14.39 7.72
C PHE A 49 -1.64 15.52 8.27
N ASP A 50 -0.31 15.40 8.15
CA ASP A 50 0.63 16.44 8.58
C ASP A 50 0.32 17.76 7.85
N ARG A 51 0.23 17.73 6.52
CA ARG A 51 -0.08 18.95 5.75
C ARG A 51 -1.45 19.53 6.02
N ALA A 52 -2.45 18.71 6.32
CA ALA A 52 -3.81 19.18 6.56
C ALA A 52 -3.99 19.78 7.97
N PHE A 53 -3.44 19.09 8.98
CA PHE A 53 -3.72 19.37 10.39
C PHE A 53 -2.55 20.00 11.14
N ILE A 54 -1.37 20.12 10.52
CA ILE A 54 -0.21 20.82 11.07
C ILE A 54 0.11 22.02 10.18
N ASP A 55 0.70 21.79 9.00
CA ASP A 55 1.20 22.88 8.15
C ASP A 55 0.07 23.77 7.63
N GLY A 56 -1.03 23.16 7.21
CA GLY A 56 -2.19 23.81 6.62
C GLY A 56 -3.33 24.09 7.61
N LEU A 57 -3.12 23.87 8.91
CA LEU A 57 -4.15 24.10 9.93
C LEU A 57 -4.62 25.57 9.89
N HIS A 58 -3.65 26.48 9.92
CA HIS A 58 -3.83 27.94 9.85
C HIS A 58 -3.49 28.54 8.48
N ASP A 59 -2.95 27.76 7.56
CA ASP A 59 -2.59 28.18 6.20
C ASP A 59 -3.30 27.28 5.17
N PRO A 60 -4.55 27.62 4.78
CA PRO A 60 -5.33 26.79 3.87
C PRO A 60 -4.64 26.46 2.54
N SER A 61 -3.71 27.31 2.09
CA SER A 61 -2.99 27.12 0.82
C SER A 61 -2.03 25.92 0.83
N LYS A 62 -1.60 25.46 2.00
CA LYS A 62 -0.70 24.31 2.19
C LYS A 62 -1.42 22.96 2.29
N ARG A 63 -2.74 22.98 2.43
CA ARG A 63 -3.52 21.74 2.59
C ARG A 63 -3.42 20.86 1.34
N PRO A 64 -3.51 19.54 1.50
CA PRO A 64 -3.60 18.65 0.36
C PRO A 64 -4.85 18.90 -0.47
N THR A 65 -4.74 18.72 -1.77
CA THR A 65 -5.88 18.74 -2.69
C THR A 65 -6.67 17.42 -2.60
N ALA A 66 -7.89 17.41 -3.15
CA ALA A 66 -8.70 16.19 -3.22
C ALA A 66 -8.02 15.07 -4.03
N ASP A 67 -7.33 15.43 -5.13
CA ASP A 67 -6.59 14.49 -5.98
C ASP A 67 -5.42 13.82 -5.23
N GLU A 68 -4.72 14.58 -4.38
CA GLU A 68 -3.67 14.03 -3.52
C GLU A 68 -4.24 13.00 -2.53
N TRP A 69 -5.39 13.29 -1.93
CA TRP A 69 -6.08 12.35 -1.04
C TRP A 69 -6.52 11.08 -1.76
N GLU A 70 -7.13 11.20 -2.93
CA GLU A 70 -7.56 10.06 -3.74
C GLU A 70 -6.37 9.17 -4.11
N SER A 71 -5.31 9.78 -4.64
CA SER A 71 -4.07 9.09 -5.00
C SER A 71 -3.45 8.36 -3.80
N ALA A 72 -3.39 9.01 -2.63
CA ALA A 72 -2.84 8.39 -1.42
C ALA A 72 -3.72 7.26 -0.88
N LEU A 73 -5.05 7.39 -0.95
CA LEU A 73 -5.99 6.33 -0.54
C LEU A 73 -5.80 5.08 -1.41
N VAL A 74 -5.79 5.25 -2.74
CA VAL A 74 -5.55 4.15 -3.69
C VAL A 74 -4.24 3.43 -3.38
N LYS A 75 -3.14 4.18 -3.26
CA LYS A 75 -1.83 3.59 -2.91
C LYS A 75 -1.82 2.93 -1.53
N THR A 76 -2.60 3.44 -0.57
CA THR A 76 -2.67 2.87 0.78
C THR A 76 -3.43 1.55 0.81
N VAL A 77 -4.46 1.39 -0.02
CA VAL A 77 -5.16 0.11 -0.17
C VAL A 77 -4.18 -1.00 -0.59
N ASP A 78 -3.24 -0.68 -1.48
CA ASP A 78 -2.19 -1.61 -1.91
C ASP A 78 -1.17 -1.95 -0.82
N LEU A 79 -1.15 -1.18 0.29
CA LEU A 79 -0.32 -1.48 1.47
C LEU A 79 -1.04 -2.33 2.52
N ILE A 80 -2.33 -2.62 2.34
CA ILE A 80 -3.11 -3.36 3.33
C ILE A 80 -2.66 -4.84 3.36
N GLN A 81 -2.53 -5.37 4.58
CA GLN A 81 -2.14 -6.74 4.85
C GLN A 81 -3.10 -7.40 5.85
N PRO A 82 -3.43 -8.69 5.65
CA PRO A 82 -4.26 -9.41 6.60
C PRO A 82 -3.45 -9.68 7.87
N CYS A 83 -4.09 -9.48 9.02
CA CYS A 83 -3.54 -9.87 10.29
C CYS A 83 -3.58 -11.40 10.44
N GLN A 84 -2.45 -12.00 10.79
CA GLN A 84 -2.37 -13.45 11.03
C GLN A 84 -3.09 -13.88 12.31
N ASN A 85 -3.36 -12.94 13.22
CA ASN A 85 -4.22 -13.19 14.37
C ASN A 85 -5.69 -13.13 13.97
N LYS A 86 -6.35 -14.29 13.96
CA LYS A 86 -7.77 -14.45 13.64
C LYS A 86 -8.68 -13.71 14.61
N ASP A 87 -8.23 -13.43 15.83
CA ASP A 87 -8.99 -12.72 16.87
C ASP A 87 -8.76 -11.21 16.83
N CYS A 88 -7.92 -10.70 15.91
CA CYS A 88 -7.76 -9.27 15.73
C CYS A 88 -9.06 -8.63 15.23
N ASP A 89 -9.59 -7.61 15.92
CA ASP A 89 -10.84 -6.95 15.53
C ASP A 89 -10.78 -6.32 14.15
N GLN A 90 -9.64 -5.71 13.79
CA GLN A 90 -9.48 -5.01 12.51
C GLN A 90 -9.30 -5.95 11.33
N LYS A 91 -8.84 -7.19 11.56
CA LYS A 91 -8.51 -8.23 10.57
C LYS A 91 -7.44 -7.85 9.54
N TRP A 92 -7.26 -6.57 9.23
CA TRP A 92 -6.35 -6.01 8.24
C TRP A 92 -5.68 -4.76 8.78
N TYR A 93 -4.52 -4.42 8.25
CA TYR A 93 -3.79 -3.22 8.65
C TYR A 93 -2.93 -2.70 7.50
N VAL A 94 -2.63 -1.39 7.53
CA VAL A 94 -1.69 -0.77 6.59
C VAL A 94 -0.26 -1.10 6.98
N PHE A 95 0.52 -1.64 6.05
CA PHE A 95 1.94 -1.87 6.27
C PHE A 95 2.73 -0.55 6.30
N ASN A 96 3.50 -0.33 7.36
CA ASN A 96 4.21 0.94 7.59
C ASN A 96 5.71 0.92 7.21
N GLY A 97 6.16 -0.06 6.42
CA GLY A 97 7.53 -0.08 5.87
C GLY A 97 8.61 -0.66 6.77
N LYS A 98 8.27 -1.21 7.94
CA LYS A 98 9.24 -1.82 8.87
C LYS A 98 9.64 -3.22 8.40
N THR A 99 10.91 -3.60 8.55
CA THR A 99 11.43 -4.95 8.22
C THR A 99 10.91 -6.04 9.15
N LYS A 100 10.37 -5.66 10.32
CA LYS A 100 9.65 -6.54 11.25
C LYS A 100 8.20 -6.08 11.38
N PRO A 101 7.32 -6.36 10.40
CA PRO A 101 5.90 -6.07 10.48
C PRO A 101 5.25 -6.59 11.75
N VAL A 102 4.53 -5.69 12.41
CA VAL A 102 3.66 -5.99 13.54
C VAL A 102 2.33 -5.31 13.27
N CYS A 103 1.23 -6.02 13.48
CA CYS A 103 -0.10 -5.43 13.40
C CYS A 103 -0.22 -4.30 14.45
N PRO A 104 -0.48 -3.04 14.05
CA PRO A 104 -0.52 -1.91 14.98
C PRO A 104 -1.68 -2.00 15.98
N TYR A 105 -2.70 -2.80 15.69
CA TYR A 105 -3.90 -2.91 16.52
C TYR A 105 -3.79 -3.96 17.62
N CYS A 106 -3.31 -5.17 17.30
CA CYS A 106 -3.24 -6.29 18.25
C CYS A 106 -1.81 -6.70 18.63
N GLY A 107 -0.78 -6.05 18.07
CA GLY A 107 0.62 -6.34 18.37
C GLY A 107 1.13 -7.69 17.83
N THR A 108 0.34 -8.41 17.02
CA THR A 108 0.77 -9.69 16.45
C THR A 108 1.88 -9.48 15.42
N PRO A 109 3.06 -10.11 15.59
CA PRO A 109 4.11 -10.07 14.58
C PRO A 109 3.72 -10.91 13.38
N TYR A 110 4.05 -10.44 12.18
CA TYR A 110 3.92 -11.24 10.97
C TYR A 110 5.04 -12.28 10.93
N LYS A 111 4.68 -13.53 10.62
CA LYS A 111 5.59 -14.67 10.47
C LYS A 111 5.57 -15.22 9.05
N GLY A 112 6.72 -15.66 8.57
CA GLY A 112 6.89 -16.25 7.23
C GLY A 112 7.42 -15.25 6.20
N LYS A 113 7.14 -15.54 4.92
CA LYS A 113 7.66 -14.79 3.77
C LYS A 113 6.64 -13.76 3.33
N LEU A 114 6.99 -12.48 3.36
CA LEU A 114 6.16 -11.35 2.93
C LEU A 114 6.76 -10.67 1.70
N PRO A 115 6.18 -10.89 0.49
CA PRO A 115 6.62 -10.19 -0.70
C PRO A 115 6.09 -8.76 -0.73
N ILE A 116 6.97 -7.83 -1.06
CA ILE A 116 6.69 -6.42 -1.29
C ILE A 116 7.08 -6.13 -2.73
N LEU A 117 6.13 -5.70 -3.54
CA LEU A 117 6.39 -5.35 -4.93
C LEU A 117 6.67 -3.86 -5.02
N ASN A 118 7.91 -3.51 -5.34
CA ASN A 118 8.29 -2.14 -5.62
C ASN A 118 8.03 -1.85 -7.11
N LEU A 119 7.15 -0.89 -7.39
CA LEU A 119 6.73 -0.57 -8.75
C LEU A 119 7.59 0.53 -9.35
N TYR A 120 8.00 0.32 -10.59
CA TYR A 120 8.76 1.25 -11.40
C TYR A 120 8.06 1.40 -12.74
N SER A 121 7.99 2.61 -13.29
CA SER A 121 7.38 2.83 -14.60
C SER A 121 8.36 3.36 -15.63
N SER A 122 8.10 3.01 -16.87
CA SER A 122 8.78 3.60 -18.02
C SER A 122 8.05 4.88 -18.47
N ARG A 123 8.80 5.97 -18.67
CA ARG A 123 8.30 7.18 -19.39
C ARG A 123 8.88 7.29 -20.80
N LYS A 124 9.87 6.45 -21.12
CA LYS A 124 10.55 6.29 -22.41
C LYS A 124 11.12 4.87 -22.42
N ALA A 125 10.89 4.15 -23.51
CA ALA A 125 11.32 2.76 -23.67
C ALA A 125 12.77 2.55 -23.17
N GLY A 126 12.93 1.64 -22.20
CA GLY A 126 14.24 1.25 -21.64
C GLY A 126 14.71 2.01 -20.38
N THR A 127 14.00 3.04 -19.89
CA THR A 127 14.34 3.70 -18.60
C THR A 127 13.18 3.62 -17.62
N PHE A 128 13.38 2.89 -16.52
CA PHE A 128 12.42 2.76 -15.44
C PHE A 128 12.75 3.71 -14.27
N ARG A 129 11.75 4.36 -13.70
CA ARG A 129 11.88 5.20 -12.50
C ARG A 129 10.94 4.70 -11.40
N PRO A 130 11.31 4.82 -10.11
CA PRO A 130 10.43 4.45 -9.02
C PRO A 130 9.10 5.22 -9.08
N ASP A 131 7.98 4.52 -8.91
CA ASP A 131 6.64 5.14 -8.86
C ASP A 131 6.29 5.68 -7.46
N ASP A 132 7.17 5.44 -6.47
CA ASP A 132 6.86 5.55 -5.05
C ASP A 132 5.52 4.87 -4.73
N HIS A 133 5.35 3.66 -5.27
CA HIS A 133 4.16 2.84 -5.13
C HIS A 133 4.61 1.43 -4.85
N ARG A 134 4.15 0.88 -3.72
CA ARG A 134 4.40 -0.50 -3.33
C ARG A 134 3.08 -1.26 -3.24
N LEU A 135 3.12 -2.53 -3.59
CA LEU A 135 2.02 -3.46 -3.41
C LEU A 135 2.47 -4.55 -2.45
N MET A 136 1.77 -4.65 -1.32
CA MET A 136 2.01 -5.67 -0.31
C MET A 136 1.23 -6.92 -0.71
N VAL A 137 1.94 -8.05 -0.84
CA VAL A 137 1.35 -9.28 -1.36
C VAL A 137 0.71 -10.11 -0.26
N TRP A 138 -0.52 -10.56 -0.49
CA TRP A 138 -1.18 -11.58 0.32
C TRP A 138 -1.89 -12.63 -0.56
N SER A 139 -2.19 -13.80 0.01
CA SER A 139 -2.65 -14.96 -0.78
C SER A 139 -4.12 -14.81 -1.17
N GLY A 140 -4.40 -14.87 -2.47
CA GLY A 140 -5.72 -14.59 -3.05
C GLY A 140 -5.88 -13.14 -3.53
N GLN A 141 -4.85 -12.30 -3.40
CA GLN A 141 -4.89 -10.92 -3.87
C GLN A 141 -4.89 -10.87 -5.39
N SER A 142 -5.82 -10.11 -5.95
CA SER A 142 -5.95 -9.87 -7.38
C SER A 142 -5.00 -8.77 -7.86
N LEU A 143 -4.48 -8.95 -9.07
CA LEU A 143 -3.80 -7.93 -9.86
C LEU A 143 -4.77 -7.40 -10.93
N TYR A 144 -4.69 -6.10 -11.21
CA TYR A 144 -5.62 -5.37 -12.09
C TYR A 144 -4.86 -4.40 -13.00
N ALA A 145 -5.54 -3.82 -13.99
CA ALA A 145 -4.91 -2.96 -15.00
C ALA A 145 -4.16 -1.75 -14.41
N TRP A 146 -4.67 -1.13 -13.35
CA TRP A 146 -4.01 -0.01 -12.65
C TRP A 146 -2.75 -0.42 -11.87
N HIS A 147 -2.55 -1.72 -11.60
CA HIS A 147 -1.29 -2.22 -11.06
C HIS A 147 -0.25 -2.39 -12.16
N VAL A 148 -0.68 -2.69 -13.38
CA VAL A 148 0.15 -2.99 -14.56
C VAL A 148 0.66 -1.73 -15.25
N ASN A 149 -0.19 -0.72 -15.36
CA ASN A 149 0.11 0.51 -16.07
C ASN A 149 -0.25 1.73 -15.23
N ARG A 150 0.71 2.64 -15.02
CA ARG A 150 0.52 3.83 -14.17
C ARG A 150 -0.40 4.89 -14.79
N LEU A 151 -0.70 4.79 -16.07
CA LEU A 151 -1.64 5.68 -16.76
C LEU A 151 -3.10 5.28 -16.51
N ILE A 152 -3.32 4.14 -15.85
CA ILE A 152 -4.63 3.65 -15.45
C ILE A 152 -4.77 3.85 -13.94
N ALA A 153 -5.77 4.62 -13.53
CA ALA A 153 -6.11 4.82 -12.13
C ALA A 153 -7.44 4.09 -11.81
N PRO A 154 -7.59 3.48 -10.63
CA PRO A 154 -8.84 2.86 -10.22
C PRO A 154 -9.84 3.91 -9.73
N ASN A 155 -10.51 4.57 -10.68
CA ASN A 155 -11.50 5.61 -10.41
C ASN A 155 -12.79 5.41 -11.22
N GLU A 156 -13.70 6.39 -11.20
CA GLU A 156 -15.00 6.33 -11.87
C GLU A 156 -14.93 6.16 -13.39
N ARG A 157 -13.77 6.43 -14.00
CA ARG A 157 -13.54 6.32 -15.45
C ARG A 157 -13.00 4.96 -15.88
N THR A 158 -12.73 4.07 -14.93
CA THR A 158 -12.20 2.73 -15.20
C THR A 158 -13.22 1.92 -16.01
N THR A 159 -12.79 1.38 -17.16
CA THR A 159 -13.67 0.56 -18.01
C THR A 159 -13.94 -0.81 -17.38
N ASP A 160 -14.98 -1.51 -17.85
CA ASP A 160 -15.30 -2.83 -17.33
C ASP A 160 -14.21 -3.87 -17.64
N GLU A 161 -13.49 -3.70 -18.74
CA GLU A 161 -12.29 -4.48 -19.06
C GLU A 161 -11.17 -4.24 -18.05
N GLN A 162 -10.91 -2.98 -17.68
CA GLN A 162 -9.86 -2.63 -16.72
C GLN A 162 -10.14 -3.12 -15.29
N LYS A 163 -11.43 -3.34 -14.96
CA LYS A 163 -11.87 -3.94 -13.69
C LYS A 163 -11.70 -5.47 -13.64
N LYS A 164 -11.42 -6.12 -14.77
CA LYS A 164 -11.15 -7.57 -14.78
C LYS A 164 -9.79 -7.87 -14.18
N ARG A 165 -9.74 -8.94 -13.39
CA ARG A 165 -8.50 -9.47 -12.84
C ARG A 165 -7.59 -9.93 -13.98
N VAL A 166 -6.32 -9.54 -13.94
CA VAL A 166 -5.29 -9.90 -14.94
C VAL A 166 -4.25 -10.88 -14.38
N GLY A 167 -4.29 -11.11 -13.07
CA GLY A 167 -3.49 -12.12 -12.39
C GLY A 167 -3.85 -12.16 -10.92
N TYR A 168 -3.25 -13.08 -10.17
CA TYR A 168 -3.41 -13.13 -8.73
C TYR A 168 -2.18 -13.72 -8.06
N PHE A 169 -2.03 -13.44 -6.77
CA PHE A 169 -0.97 -13.97 -5.95
C PHE A 169 -1.46 -15.15 -5.12
N VAL A 170 -0.65 -16.20 -5.04
CA VAL A 170 -0.95 -17.38 -4.21
C VAL A 170 0.31 -17.84 -3.48
N PHE A 171 0.14 -18.17 -2.21
CA PHE A 171 1.17 -18.85 -1.43
C PHE A 171 0.89 -20.35 -1.39
N HIS A 172 1.78 -21.16 -1.94
CA HIS A 172 1.61 -22.61 -2.05
C HIS A 172 2.97 -23.32 -1.98
N ASN A 173 3.06 -24.41 -1.20
CA ASN A 173 4.30 -25.15 -0.96
C ASN A 173 5.49 -24.27 -0.53
N ASP A 174 5.25 -23.36 0.43
CA ASP A 174 6.25 -22.42 0.96
C ASP A 174 6.84 -21.45 -0.10
N GLN A 175 6.13 -21.27 -1.21
CA GLN A 175 6.53 -20.41 -2.32
C GLN A 175 5.41 -19.44 -2.70
N TRP A 176 5.80 -18.22 -3.05
CA TRP A 176 4.90 -17.21 -3.59
C TRP A 176 4.88 -17.26 -5.11
N TRP A 177 3.68 -17.24 -5.68
CA TRP A 177 3.49 -17.27 -7.13
C TRP A 177 2.60 -16.11 -7.55
N LEU A 178 2.99 -15.44 -8.63
CA LEU A 178 2.08 -14.63 -9.45
C LEU A 178 1.55 -15.53 -10.57
N VAL A 179 0.25 -15.79 -10.57
CA VAL A 179 -0.43 -16.51 -11.66
C VAL A 179 -0.95 -15.51 -12.67
N ASN A 180 -0.58 -15.70 -13.94
CA ASN A 180 -0.99 -14.83 -15.03
C ASN A 180 -2.37 -15.27 -15.56
N GLU A 181 -3.36 -14.38 -15.54
CA GLU A 181 -4.70 -14.65 -16.07
C GLU A 181 -5.08 -13.74 -17.26
N GLY A 182 -4.32 -12.68 -17.51
CA GLY A 182 -4.66 -11.69 -18.53
C GLY A 182 -3.55 -10.72 -18.92
N LEU A 183 -2.30 -10.98 -18.51
CA LEU A 183 -1.13 -10.19 -18.90
C LEU A 183 -0.53 -10.78 -20.17
N SER A 184 -0.69 -10.11 -21.30
CA SER A 184 0.00 -10.47 -22.55
C SER A 184 1.48 -10.11 -22.55
N GLY A 185 1.88 -9.13 -21.74
CA GLY A 185 3.23 -8.57 -21.70
C GLY A 185 4.07 -8.96 -20.49
N LEU A 186 3.72 -10.03 -19.76
CA LEU A 186 4.46 -10.45 -18.57
C LEU A 186 5.80 -11.09 -18.96
N ILE A 187 6.90 -10.48 -18.53
CA ILE A 187 8.26 -10.91 -18.85
C ILE A 187 9.08 -11.03 -17.57
N SER A 188 9.60 -12.22 -17.28
CA SER A 188 10.59 -12.47 -16.24
C SER A 188 11.95 -11.88 -16.63
N LEU A 189 12.68 -11.34 -15.66
CA LEU A 189 14.05 -10.83 -15.82
C LEU A 189 15.01 -11.58 -14.87
N PRO A 190 16.29 -11.75 -15.24
CA PRO A 190 16.98 -11.17 -16.40
C PRO A 190 16.86 -11.99 -17.70
N ASP A 191 16.32 -13.20 -17.63
CA ASP A 191 16.22 -14.16 -18.74
C ASP A 191 15.30 -13.72 -19.88
N ARG A 192 14.48 -12.67 -19.67
CA ARG A 192 13.49 -12.16 -20.63
C ARG A 192 12.51 -13.22 -21.09
N LYS A 193 12.21 -14.18 -20.22
CA LYS A 193 11.24 -15.22 -20.51
C LYS A 193 9.83 -14.66 -20.39
N THR A 194 9.07 -14.76 -21.47
CA THR A 194 7.63 -14.46 -21.46
C THR A 194 6.92 -15.49 -20.57
N VAL A 195 6.06 -15.00 -19.68
CA VAL A 195 5.17 -15.83 -18.85
C VAL A 195 3.76 -15.71 -19.43
N GLY A 196 3.32 -16.74 -20.15
CA GLY A 196 2.05 -16.77 -20.85
C GLY A 196 0.83 -16.77 -19.91
N ILE A 197 -0.35 -16.53 -20.47
CA ILE A 197 -1.62 -16.65 -19.73
C ILE A 197 -1.82 -18.10 -19.30
N GLY A 198 -2.15 -18.32 -18.03
CA GLY A 198 -2.23 -19.63 -17.38
C GLY A 198 -0.91 -20.11 -16.77
N GLU A 199 0.22 -19.45 -17.09
CA GLU A 199 1.50 -19.72 -16.44
C GLU A 199 1.66 -18.95 -15.13
N LYS A 200 2.71 -19.29 -14.38
CA LYS A 200 3.02 -18.68 -13.09
C LYS A 200 4.49 -18.27 -13.01
N LEU A 201 4.72 -17.16 -12.32
CA LEU A 201 6.03 -16.61 -12.01
C LEU A 201 6.30 -16.77 -10.51
N LEU A 202 7.45 -17.33 -10.15
CA LEU A 202 7.89 -17.44 -8.76
C LEU A 202 8.32 -16.06 -8.25
N LEU A 203 7.91 -15.72 -7.02
CA LEU A 203 8.31 -14.47 -6.35
C LEU A 203 9.35 -14.79 -5.26
N GLU A 204 10.61 -14.50 -5.57
CA GLU A 204 11.73 -14.59 -4.63
C GLU A 204 12.31 -13.20 -4.38
N ASP A 205 13.23 -13.09 -3.43
CA ASP A 205 13.88 -11.82 -3.18
C ASP A 205 14.66 -11.35 -4.41
N ASN A 206 14.51 -10.08 -4.78
CA ASN A 206 15.07 -9.46 -5.98
C ASN A 206 14.58 -10.04 -7.32
N THR A 207 13.54 -10.88 -7.34
CA THR A 207 12.88 -11.23 -8.61
C THR A 207 12.45 -9.95 -9.32
N GLN A 208 12.76 -9.84 -10.61
CA GLN A 208 12.36 -8.71 -11.44
C GLN A 208 11.50 -9.20 -12.58
N PHE A 209 10.46 -8.44 -12.90
CA PHE A 209 9.61 -8.75 -14.04
C PHE A 209 8.91 -7.50 -14.56
N ILE A 210 8.61 -7.50 -15.84
CA ILE A 210 7.85 -6.45 -16.51
C ILE A 210 6.40 -6.93 -16.61
N LEU A 211 5.46 -6.12 -16.12
CA LEU A 211 4.02 -6.39 -16.23
C LEU A 211 3.48 -5.98 -17.61
N SER A 212 4.00 -4.89 -18.17
CA SER A 212 3.72 -4.43 -19.53
C SER A 212 4.89 -3.63 -20.08
N SER A 213 5.18 -3.79 -21.37
CA SER A 213 6.20 -3.01 -22.10
C SER A 213 5.61 -1.80 -22.83
N GLU A 214 4.30 -1.58 -22.73
CA GLU A 214 3.62 -0.42 -23.31
C GLU A 214 3.98 0.88 -22.58
N ASP A 215 3.57 2.02 -23.14
CA ASP A 215 3.75 3.29 -22.46
C ASP A 215 3.03 3.32 -21.11
N GLY A 216 3.72 3.76 -20.07
CA GLY A 216 3.26 3.68 -18.67
C GLY A 216 3.29 2.29 -18.04
N GLY A 217 3.72 1.25 -18.78
CA GLY A 217 3.91 -0.10 -18.26
C GLY A 217 4.91 -0.15 -17.10
N ARG A 218 4.65 -1.06 -16.17
CA ARG A 218 5.44 -1.20 -14.94
C ARG A 218 6.40 -2.39 -14.96
N LEU A 219 7.57 -2.14 -14.40
CA LEU A 219 8.52 -3.12 -13.91
C LEU A 219 8.34 -3.27 -12.40
N VAL A 220 8.47 -4.49 -11.93
CA VAL A 220 8.39 -4.87 -10.52
C VAL A 220 9.74 -5.37 -10.06
N VAL A 221 10.16 -4.92 -8.89
CA VAL A 221 11.25 -5.54 -8.11
C VAL A 221 10.66 -6.08 -6.83
N VAL A 222 10.74 -7.39 -6.64
CA VAL A 222 10.29 -8.08 -5.43
C VAL A 222 11.31 -7.84 -4.32
N GLN A 223 10.83 -7.40 -3.16
CA GLN A 223 11.57 -7.43 -1.91
C GLN A 223 10.87 -8.44 -0.99
N LEU A 224 11.56 -9.49 -0.58
CA LEU A 224 11.01 -10.53 0.27
C LEU A 224 11.49 -10.35 1.71
N VAL A 225 10.56 -10.04 2.61
CA VAL A 225 10.83 -9.96 4.05
C VAL A 225 10.56 -11.32 4.68
N VAL A 226 11.53 -11.86 5.44
CA VAL A 226 11.39 -13.14 6.15
C VAL A 226 11.47 -12.89 7.65
N ASN A 227 10.45 -13.33 8.39
CA ASN A 227 10.36 -13.24 9.85
C ASN A 227 10.01 -14.56 10.52
#